data_AF-F9EQZ1-F1
#
_entry.id   AF-F9EQZ1-F1
#
_cell.length_a   1.000
_cell.length_b   1.000
_cell.length_c   1.000
_cell.angle_alpha   90.00
_cell.angle_beta   90.00
_cell.angle_gamma   90.00
#
_symmetry.space_group_name_H-M   'P 1'
#
loop_
_entity.id
_entity.type
_entity.pdbx_description
1 polymer ?
#
loop_
_entity_poly.entity_id
_entity_poly.type
_entity_poly.pdbx_seq_one_letter_code
_entity_poly.pdbx_strand_id
1 'polypeptide(L)'
;MKTLYLCVSYDTDLLAIENICGFSEKWYHFIEDKKDLKIELRTKSGNIDKFLNLKPLDNFIIAFTLSPENIALRNEKYTASFKNRVKAIKELQEKGWKVRICIDPLIYSDNFEKNYSQMIEYLFNKIDKEKIIDVSIGVFRISKEYLKKMRNQNQNSEILYYPFECIDGVYTYSDKTKSYMINFIKEQFLKYIDEKKIYI
;
A
#
# COMPACT_ATOMS: atom_id res chain seq x y z
N MET A 1 25.91 12.66 -5.94
CA MET A 1 25.01 12.13 -6.98
C MET A 1 23.59 12.09 -6.43
N LYS A 2 22.56 12.22 -7.27
CA LYS A 2 21.16 12.11 -6.85
C LYS A 2 20.75 10.64 -6.92
N THR A 3 20.31 10.07 -5.80
CA THR A 3 19.81 8.69 -5.75
C THR A 3 18.60 8.53 -6.67
N LEU A 4 18.62 7.54 -7.56
CA LEU A 4 17.48 7.15 -8.39
C LEU A 4 16.52 6.31 -7.55
N TYR A 5 15.22 6.59 -7.66
CA TYR A 5 14.17 5.84 -6.99
C TYR A 5 13.28 5.14 -8.03
N LEU A 6 13.13 3.82 -7.93
CA LEU A 6 12.40 3.01 -8.90
C LEU A 6 11.34 2.13 -8.22
N CYS A 7 10.09 2.23 -8.67
CA CYS A 7 9.02 1.31 -8.28
C CYS A 7 8.99 0.14 -9.27
N VAL A 8 9.51 -1.02 -8.88
CA VAL A 8 9.59 -2.20 -9.76
C VAL A 8 8.26 -2.96 -9.89
N SER A 9 7.33 -2.69 -8.97
CA SER A 9 5.96 -3.24 -8.96
C SER A 9 4.90 -2.21 -9.39
N TYR A 10 5.21 -1.33 -10.35
CA TYR A 10 4.27 -0.28 -10.76
C TYR A 10 3.02 -0.85 -11.47
N ASP A 11 3.22 -1.67 -12.50
CA ASP A 11 2.13 -2.26 -13.30
C ASP A 11 1.81 -3.71 -12.93
N THR A 12 2.47 -4.27 -11.91
CA THR A 12 2.32 -5.67 -11.51
C THR A 12 2.67 -5.87 -10.04
N ASP A 13 2.05 -6.86 -9.39
CA ASP A 13 2.47 -7.32 -8.05
C ASP A 13 3.52 -8.43 -8.19
N LEU A 14 4.80 -8.03 -8.29
CA LEU A 14 5.91 -8.98 -8.47
C LEU A 14 5.98 -10.02 -7.35
N LEU A 15 5.71 -9.61 -6.10
CA LEU A 15 5.79 -10.51 -4.96
C LEU A 15 4.69 -11.58 -5.02
N ALA A 16 3.49 -11.24 -5.52
CA ALA A 16 2.40 -12.19 -5.71
C ALA A 16 2.75 -13.36 -6.64
N ILE A 17 3.63 -13.13 -7.63
CA ILE A 17 4.04 -14.14 -8.62
C ILE A 17 5.47 -14.67 -8.38
N GLU A 18 6.06 -14.35 -7.23
CA GLU A 18 7.48 -14.61 -6.96
C GLU A 18 7.84 -16.10 -7.05
N ASN A 19 6.94 -16.99 -6.62
CA ASN A 19 7.18 -18.43 -6.64
C ASN A 19 7.23 -19.02 -8.07
N ILE A 20 6.76 -18.25 -9.06
CA ILE A 20 6.77 -18.64 -10.47
C ILE A 20 7.96 -17.98 -11.19
N CYS A 21 8.19 -16.69 -10.97
CA CYS A 21 9.12 -15.90 -11.78
C CYS A 21 10.48 -15.58 -11.11
N GLY A 22 10.52 -15.50 -9.78
CA GLY A 22 11.72 -15.15 -9.01
C GLY A 22 12.26 -13.74 -9.29
N PHE A 23 11.41 -12.78 -9.71
CA PHE A 23 11.88 -11.46 -10.13
C PHE A 23 12.21 -10.54 -8.96
N SER A 24 11.50 -10.66 -7.85
CA SER A 24 11.73 -9.86 -6.65
C SER A 24 13.08 -10.19 -6.03
N GLU A 25 13.46 -11.47 -5.96
CA GLU A 25 14.79 -11.93 -5.52
C GLU A 25 15.90 -11.49 -6.49
N LYS A 26 15.65 -11.51 -7.81
CA LYS A 26 16.59 -10.97 -8.80
C LYS A 26 16.84 -9.47 -8.61
N TRP A 27 15.78 -8.69 -8.36
CA TRP A 27 15.92 -7.27 -8.05
C TRP A 27 16.71 -7.04 -6.77
N TYR A 28 16.48 -7.85 -5.74
CA TYR A 28 17.25 -7.81 -4.50
C TYR A 28 18.75 -7.93 -4.79
N HIS A 29 19.18 -9.00 -5.48
CA HIS A 29 20.59 -9.23 -5.78
C HIS A 29 21.20 -8.17 -6.68
N PHE A 30 20.42 -7.64 -7.63
CA PHE A 30 20.89 -6.62 -8.56
C PHE A 30 21.30 -5.31 -7.86
N ILE A 31 20.67 -4.97 -6.71
CA ILE A 31 20.91 -3.71 -6.03
C ILE A 31 21.87 -3.78 -4.84
N GLU A 32 22.35 -4.97 -4.45
CA GLU A 32 23.20 -5.15 -3.26
C GLU A 32 24.43 -4.21 -3.25
N ASP A 33 24.98 -3.89 -4.43
CA ASP A 33 26.14 -3.03 -4.61
C ASP A 33 25.81 -1.60 -5.10
N LYS A 34 24.52 -1.25 -5.28
CA LYS A 34 24.08 0.01 -5.91
C LYS A 34 23.60 1.05 -4.90
N LYS A 35 24.55 1.79 -4.32
CA LYS A 35 24.26 2.83 -3.30
C LYS A 35 23.42 4.00 -3.81
N ASP A 36 23.50 4.31 -5.11
CA ASP A 36 22.75 5.41 -5.74
C ASP A 36 21.42 4.97 -6.36
N LEU A 37 20.97 3.73 -6.11
CA LEU A 37 19.68 3.21 -6.57
C LEU A 37 18.88 2.70 -5.39
N LYS A 38 17.65 3.19 -5.23
CA LYS A 38 16.66 2.70 -4.27
C LYS A 38 15.47 2.10 -5.00
N ILE A 39 15.04 0.92 -4.59
CA ILE A 39 13.90 0.22 -5.18
C ILE A 39 12.75 0.13 -4.18
N GLU A 40 11.53 0.32 -4.67
CA GLU A 40 10.30 -0.07 -3.99
C GLU A 40 9.62 -1.24 -4.68
N LEU A 41 9.40 -2.32 -3.92
CA LEU A 41 8.57 -3.46 -4.25
C LEU A 41 7.26 -3.33 -3.48
N ARG A 42 6.21 -2.84 -4.15
CA ARG A 42 4.87 -2.70 -3.56
C ARG A 42 4.03 -3.97 -3.79
N THR A 43 3.26 -4.38 -2.80
CA THR A 43 2.45 -5.62 -2.86
C THR A 43 1.14 -5.56 -2.06
N LYS A 44 0.17 -6.38 -2.47
CA LYS A 44 -1.02 -6.81 -1.70
C LYS A 44 -0.98 -8.31 -1.37
N SER A 45 0.12 -8.99 -1.65
CA SER A 45 0.32 -10.40 -1.33
C SER A 45 0.88 -10.57 0.09
N GLY A 46 0.96 -11.83 0.54
CA GLY A 46 1.72 -12.24 1.72
C GLY A 46 2.87 -13.19 1.36
N ASN A 47 3.28 -13.23 0.09
CA ASN A 47 4.22 -14.23 -0.43
C ASN A 47 5.68 -13.82 -0.15
N ILE A 48 6.06 -13.80 1.13
CA ILE A 48 7.33 -13.24 1.59
C ILE A 48 8.45 -14.29 1.80
N ASP A 49 8.19 -15.57 1.55
CA ASP A 49 9.08 -16.68 1.93
C ASP A 49 10.51 -16.50 1.44
N LYS A 50 10.69 -15.96 0.23
CA LYS A 50 12.02 -15.62 -0.32
C LYS A 50 12.75 -14.59 0.53
N PHE A 51 12.07 -13.53 0.95
CA PHE A 51 12.65 -12.43 1.73
C PHE A 51 12.92 -12.79 3.18
N LEU A 52 12.30 -13.84 3.72
CA LEU A 52 12.57 -14.33 5.08
C LEU A 52 13.98 -14.91 5.24
N ASN A 53 14.62 -15.29 4.13
CA ASN A 53 15.98 -15.86 4.10
C ASN A 53 17.04 -14.85 3.63
N LEU A 54 16.63 -13.65 3.21
CA LEU A 54 17.50 -12.59 2.72
C LEU A 54 17.80 -11.59 3.85
N LYS A 55 18.98 -10.97 3.77
CA LYS A 55 19.36 -9.91 4.70
C LYS A 55 18.70 -8.59 4.27
N PRO A 56 18.16 -7.78 5.19
CA PRO A 56 17.62 -6.47 4.83
C PRO A 56 18.66 -5.59 4.12
N LEU A 57 18.24 -4.90 3.06
CA LEU A 57 19.03 -3.88 2.36
C LEU A 57 18.41 -2.50 2.57
N ASP A 58 19.22 -1.50 2.90
CA ASP A 58 18.74 -0.13 3.12
C ASP A 58 18.17 0.54 1.85
N ASN A 59 18.59 0.05 0.68
CA ASN A 59 18.13 0.51 -0.62
C ASN A 59 17.00 -0.34 -1.23
N PHE A 60 16.48 -1.36 -0.51
CA PHE A 60 15.34 -2.16 -0.93
C PHE A 60 14.14 -1.94 0.01
N ILE A 61 13.11 -1.26 -0.47
CA ILE A 61 11.86 -1.04 0.28
C ILE A 61 10.84 -2.10 -0.11
N ILE A 62 10.38 -2.88 0.87
CA ILE A 62 9.17 -3.70 0.73
C ILE A 62 7.99 -2.85 1.24
N ALA A 63 7.05 -2.57 0.36
CA ALA A 63 5.88 -1.73 0.65
C ALA A 63 4.58 -2.54 0.60
N PHE A 64 3.74 -2.42 1.62
CA PHE A 64 2.47 -3.13 1.69
C PHE A 64 1.30 -2.18 1.53
N THR A 65 0.45 -2.43 0.53
CA THR A 65 -0.84 -1.74 0.46
C THR A 65 -1.83 -2.36 1.45
N LEU A 66 -2.37 -1.55 2.35
CA LEU A 66 -3.36 -1.97 3.33
C LEU A 66 -4.68 -1.22 3.14
N SER A 67 -5.77 -1.97 3.27
CA SER A 67 -7.15 -1.47 3.18
C SER A 67 -7.95 -2.08 4.34
N PRO A 68 -8.97 -1.39 4.88
CA PRO A 68 -9.83 -1.97 5.91
C PRO A 68 -10.42 -3.31 5.44
N GLU A 69 -10.53 -4.27 6.36
CA GLU A 69 -10.86 -5.67 6.03
C GLU A 69 -12.18 -5.79 5.24
N ASN A 70 -13.20 -5.00 5.61
CA ASN A 70 -14.48 -4.95 4.90
C ASN A 70 -14.37 -4.38 3.46
N ILE A 71 -13.43 -3.46 3.22
CA ILE A 71 -13.16 -2.91 1.88
C ILE A 71 -12.38 -3.93 1.05
N ALA A 72 -11.33 -4.52 1.64
CA ALA A 72 -10.49 -5.52 1.00
C ALA A 72 -11.29 -6.75 0.57
N LEU A 73 -12.15 -7.30 1.46
CA LEU A 73 -12.98 -8.47 1.16
C LEU A 73 -13.92 -8.25 -0.04
N ARG A 74 -14.44 -7.04 -0.22
CA ARG A 74 -15.38 -6.73 -1.30
C ARG A 74 -14.68 -6.38 -2.62
N ASN A 75 -13.54 -5.70 -2.56
CA ASN A 75 -12.95 -5.03 -3.71
C ASN A 75 -11.56 -5.53 -4.13
N GLU A 76 -10.83 -6.22 -3.24
CA GLU A 76 -9.46 -6.69 -3.49
C GLU A 76 -9.43 -8.22 -3.67
N LYS A 77 -10.29 -8.73 -4.56
CA LYS A 77 -10.41 -10.18 -4.82
C LYS A 77 -9.06 -10.78 -5.23
N TYR A 78 -8.82 -12.03 -4.81
CA TYR A 78 -7.60 -12.81 -5.10
C TYR A 78 -6.29 -12.24 -4.53
N THR A 79 -6.38 -11.31 -3.59
CA THR A 79 -5.22 -10.81 -2.84
C THR A 79 -5.15 -11.43 -1.44
N ALA A 80 -4.02 -11.27 -0.74
CA ALA A 80 -3.95 -11.67 0.66
C ALA A 80 -4.89 -10.79 1.50
N SER A 81 -5.54 -11.37 2.52
CA SER A 81 -6.36 -10.61 3.45
C SER A 81 -5.53 -9.56 4.21
N PHE A 82 -6.20 -8.54 4.75
CA PHE A 82 -5.54 -7.53 5.62
C PHE A 82 -4.69 -8.19 6.72
N LYS A 83 -5.27 -9.17 7.44
CA LYS A 83 -4.56 -9.88 8.52
C LYS A 83 -3.35 -10.67 8.01
N ASN A 84 -3.43 -11.28 6.82
CA ASN A 84 -2.29 -11.98 6.23
C ASN A 84 -1.18 -11.01 5.81
N ARG A 85 -1.51 -9.83 5.28
CA ARG A 85 -0.51 -8.78 5.00
C ARG A 85 0.16 -8.27 6.28
N VAL A 86 -0.62 -8.04 7.35
CA VAL A 86 -0.08 -7.65 8.66
C VAL A 86 0.84 -8.74 9.24
N LYS A 87 0.45 -10.01 9.12
CA LYS A 87 1.30 -11.14 9.50
C LYS A 87 2.61 -11.15 8.73
N ALA A 88 2.55 -10.97 7.41
CA ALA A 88 3.75 -10.91 6.56
C ALA A 88 4.68 -9.74 6.95
N ILE A 89 4.11 -8.55 7.23
CA ILE A 89 4.88 -7.42 7.74
C ILE A 89 5.60 -7.80 9.05
N LYS A 90 4.89 -8.42 9.99
CA LYS A 90 5.46 -8.83 11.27
C LYS A 90 6.62 -9.82 11.08
N GLU A 91 6.45 -10.85 10.28
CA GLU A 91 7.49 -11.86 10.02
C GLU A 91 8.72 -11.25 9.34
N LEU A 92 8.53 -10.32 8.40
CA LEU A 92 9.63 -9.55 7.81
C LEU A 92 10.37 -8.72 8.87
N GLN A 93 9.63 -8.04 9.75
CA GLN A 93 10.22 -7.25 10.83
C GLN A 93 11.00 -8.11 11.84
N GLU A 94 10.56 -9.33 12.12
CA GLU A 94 11.30 -10.30 12.94
C GLU A 94 12.65 -10.69 12.30
N LYS A 95 12.74 -10.64 10.97
CA LYS A 95 13.99 -10.80 10.20
C LYS A 95 14.80 -9.50 10.02
N GLY A 96 14.38 -8.41 10.66
CA GLY A 96 15.08 -7.13 10.65
C GLY A 96 14.71 -6.21 9.49
N TRP A 97 13.79 -6.62 8.62
CA TRP A 97 13.31 -5.75 7.54
C TRP A 97 12.55 -4.56 8.12
N LYS A 98 12.75 -3.40 7.50
CA LYS A 98 11.86 -2.26 7.65
C LYS A 98 10.92 -2.22 6.45
N VAL A 99 9.67 -1.84 6.67
CA VAL A 99 8.65 -1.82 5.61
C VAL A 99 8.04 -0.44 5.46
N ARG A 100 7.47 -0.18 4.28
CA ARG A 100 6.59 0.95 4.03
C ARG A 100 5.14 0.50 4.06
N ILE A 101 4.26 1.32 4.62
CA ILE A 101 2.82 1.10 4.57
C ILE A 101 2.21 2.04 3.53
N CYS A 102 1.36 1.53 2.66
CA CYS A 102 0.65 2.32 1.65
C CYS A 102 -0.85 2.23 1.90
N ILE A 103 -1.48 3.36 2.23
CA ILE A 103 -2.92 3.51 2.22
C ILE A 103 -3.29 4.25 0.93
N ASP A 104 -3.21 3.51 -0.18
CA ASP A 104 -3.38 4.04 -1.52
C ASP A 104 -4.07 2.97 -2.40
N PRO A 105 -5.36 3.15 -2.74
CA PRO A 105 -6.18 4.32 -2.45
C PRO A 105 -6.86 4.28 -1.07
N LEU A 106 -7.03 5.45 -0.46
CA LEU A 106 -8.03 5.73 0.55
C LEU A 106 -9.41 5.72 -0.09
N ILE A 107 -10.32 4.96 0.52
CA ILE A 107 -11.67 4.74 0.03
C ILE A 107 -12.66 5.28 1.04
N TYR A 108 -13.50 6.21 0.60
CA TYR A 108 -14.62 6.68 1.40
C TYR A 108 -15.74 5.64 1.37
N SER A 109 -16.24 5.27 2.53
CA SER A 109 -17.34 4.31 2.66
C SER A 109 -18.10 4.55 3.96
N ASP A 110 -19.22 3.84 4.14
CA ASP A 110 -19.91 3.83 5.42
C ASP A 110 -18.97 3.37 6.55
N ASN A 111 -19.14 4.00 7.72
CA ASN A 111 -18.29 3.79 8.89
C ASN A 111 -16.78 4.04 8.62
N PHE A 112 -16.44 4.94 7.69
CA PHE A 112 -15.07 5.29 7.29
C PHE A 112 -14.12 5.40 8.50
N GLU A 113 -14.43 6.29 9.44
CA GLU A 113 -13.58 6.57 10.60
C GLU A 113 -13.32 5.32 11.43
N LYS A 114 -14.38 4.56 11.73
CA LYS A 114 -14.32 3.33 12.52
C LYS A 114 -13.47 2.27 11.83
N ASN A 115 -13.74 2.01 10.55
CA ASN A 115 -13.06 0.96 9.78
C ASN A 115 -11.55 1.24 9.71
N TYR A 116 -11.17 2.48 9.42
CA TYR A 116 -9.75 2.86 9.33
C TYR A 116 -9.07 2.93 10.70
N SER A 117 -9.75 3.44 11.73
CA SER A 117 -9.20 3.44 13.10
C SER A 117 -8.91 2.02 13.58
N GLN A 118 -9.87 1.10 13.41
CA GLN A 118 -9.71 -0.30 13.79
C GLN A 118 -8.59 -1.00 13.01
N MET A 119 -8.46 -0.70 11.72
CA MET A 119 -7.37 -1.23 10.90
C MET A 119 -5.99 -0.74 11.39
N ILE A 120 -5.84 0.56 11.63
CA ILE A 120 -4.59 1.18 12.06
C ILE A 120 -4.22 0.72 13.47
N GLU A 121 -5.18 0.68 14.39
CA GLU A 121 -5.00 0.15 15.74
C GLU A 121 -4.56 -1.32 15.69
N TYR A 122 -5.23 -2.16 14.91
CA TYR A 122 -4.84 -3.56 14.74
C TYR A 122 -3.43 -3.70 14.18
N LEU A 123 -3.08 -2.91 13.16
CA LEU A 123 -1.75 -2.90 12.56
C LEU A 123 -0.67 -2.66 13.63
N PHE A 124 -0.75 -1.54 14.34
CA PHE A 124 0.27 -1.16 15.33
C PHE A 124 0.23 -1.99 16.61
N ASN A 125 -0.87 -2.69 16.90
CA ASN A 125 -0.90 -3.71 17.96
C ASN A 125 -0.16 -5.00 17.58
N LYS A 126 0.20 -5.20 16.30
CA LYS A 126 0.84 -6.44 15.82
C LYS A 126 2.28 -6.26 15.34
N ILE A 127 2.64 -5.06 14.93
CA ILE A 127 3.94 -4.78 14.31
C ILE A 127 4.77 -3.82 15.15
N ASP A 128 6.08 -3.81 14.93
CA ASP A 128 7.00 -2.85 15.51
C ASP A 128 6.95 -1.53 14.72
N LYS A 129 6.48 -0.46 15.38
CA LYS A 129 6.36 0.88 14.79
C LYS A 129 7.72 1.50 14.42
N GLU A 130 8.81 1.11 15.11
CA GLU A 130 10.16 1.64 14.84
C GLU A 130 10.73 1.07 13.54
N LYS A 131 10.20 -0.07 13.08
CA LYS A 131 10.54 -0.71 11.79
C LYS A 131 9.61 -0.29 10.65
N ILE A 132 8.81 0.75 10.84
CA ILE A 132 8.13 1.45 9.74
C ILE A 132 9.07 2.53 9.19
N ILE A 133 9.41 2.40 7.90
CA ILE A 133 10.18 3.41 7.16
C ILE A 133 9.34 4.68 7.08
N ASP A 134 8.15 4.54 6.50
CA ASP A 134 7.17 5.60 6.34
C ASP A 134 5.79 5.03 5.94
N VAL A 135 4.81 5.93 5.87
CA VAL A 135 3.45 5.68 5.42
C VAL A 135 3.14 6.62 4.25
N SER A 136 2.63 6.07 3.15
CA SER A 136 2.07 6.83 2.03
C SER A 136 0.55 6.78 2.07
N ILE A 137 -0.10 7.93 1.91
CA ILE A 137 -1.55 8.09 1.91
C ILE A 137 -1.93 8.70 0.56
N GLY A 138 -2.75 8.01 -0.23
CA GLY A 138 -3.23 8.53 -1.52
C GLY A 138 -4.73 8.30 -1.64
N VAL A 139 -5.48 9.26 -2.18
CA VAL A 139 -6.92 9.08 -2.45
C VAL A 139 -7.17 8.44 -3.81
N PHE A 140 -8.33 7.81 -3.98
CA PHE A 140 -8.73 7.24 -5.27
C PHE A 140 -8.69 8.27 -6.40
N ARG A 141 -7.94 7.94 -7.45
CA ARG A 141 -7.76 8.73 -8.67
C ARG A 141 -7.73 7.80 -9.86
N ILE A 142 -8.49 8.09 -10.90
CA ILE A 142 -8.54 7.25 -12.10
C ILE A 142 -8.93 8.08 -13.32
N SER A 143 -8.37 7.78 -14.49
CA SER A 143 -8.79 8.48 -15.71
C SER A 143 -10.22 8.12 -16.11
N LYS A 144 -10.90 9.05 -16.77
CA LYS A 144 -12.28 8.89 -17.28
C LYS A 144 -12.46 7.61 -18.11
N GLU A 145 -11.54 7.35 -19.03
CA GLU A 145 -11.62 6.17 -19.91
C GLU A 145 -11.46 4.86 -19.13
N TYR A 146 -10.56 4.82 -18.14
CA TYR A 146 -10.39 3.64 -17.30
C TYR A 146 -11.60 3.40 -16.39
N LEU A 147 -12.16 4.44 -15.77
CA LEU A 147 -13.35 4.28 -14.93
C LEU A 147 -14.56 3.77 -15.74
N LYS A 148 -14.75 4.27 -16.96
CA LYS A 148 -15.79 3.78 -17.88
C LYS A 148 -15.61 2.29 -18.16
N LYS A 149 -14.38 1.86 -18.48
CA LYS A 149 -14.06 0.44 -18.70
C LYS A 149 -14.30 -0.41 -17.44
N MET A 150 -13.86 0.07 -16.26
CA MET A 150 -14.05 -0.64 -15.00
C MET A 150 -15.52 -0.85 -14.65
N ARG A 151 -16.37 0.17 -14.83
CA ARG A 151 -17.83 0.06 -14.60
C ARG A 151 -18.48 -0.95 -15.53
N ASN A 152 -18.08 -0.98 -16.80
CA ASN A 152 -18.59 -1.97 -17.76
C ASN A 152 -18.21 -3.41 -17.37
N GLN A 153 -17.00 -3.60 -16.86
CA GLN A 153 -16.48 -4.92 -16.44
C GLN A 153 -16.97 -5.36 -15.06
N ASN A 154 -17.26 -4.41 -14.16
CA ASN A 154 -17.57 -4.66 -12.75
C ASN A 154 -18.85 -3.92 -12.35
N GLN A 155 -19.95 -4.21 -13.04
CA GLN A 155 -21.23 -3.50 -12.90
C GLN A 155 -21.78 -3.50 -11.45
N ASN A 156 -21.44 -4.53 -10.67
CA ASN A 156 -21.89 -4.69 -9.29
C ASN A 156 -20.93 -4.10 -8.25
N SER A 157 -19.89 -3.38 -8.66
CA SER A 157 -18.91 -2.80 -7.74
C SER A 157 -19.32 -1.40 -7.30
N GLU A 158 -19.97 -1.32 -6.13
CA GLU A 158 -20.52 -0.07 -5.56
C GLU A 158 -19.51 1.08 -5.50
N ILE A 159 -18.25 0.77 -5.16
CA ILE A 159 -17.16 1.75 -5.04
C ILE A 159 -16.91 2.54 -6.34
N LEU A 160 -17.23 1.95 -7.50
CA LEU A 160 -17.03 2.60 -8.80
C LEU A 160 -18.12 3.63 -9.10
N TYR A 161 -19.22 3.61 -8.36
CA TYR A 161 -20.39 4.48 -8.58
C TYR A 161 -20.51 5.59 -7.53
N TYR A 162 -19.49 5.77 -6.67
CA TYR A 162 -19.37 6.98 -5.86
C TYR A 162 -19.44 8.23 -6.77
N PRO A 163 -20.07 9.34 -6.32
CA PRO A 163 -20.18 10.58 -7.09
C PRO A 163 -18.82 11.32 -7.16
N PHE A 164 -17.86 10.72 -7.87
CA PHE A 164 -16.56 11.32 -8.14
C PHE A 164 -16.70 12.55 -9.04
N GLU A 165 -15.84 13.54 -8.81
CA GLU A 165 -15.69 14.72 -9.66
C GLU A 165 -14.62 14.46 -10.71
N CYS A 166 -14.85 14.91 -11.95
CA CYS A 166 -13.90 14.80 -13.05
C CYS A 166 -13.16 16.13 -13.20
N ILE A 167 -11.86 16.14 -12.92
CA ILE A 167 -10.98 17.29 -13.06
C ILE A 167 -9.93 16.91 -14.10
N ASP A 168 -9.87 17.65 -15.21
CA ASP A 168 -8.90 17.43 -16.31
C ASP A 168 -8.81 15.97 -16.79
N GLY A 169 -9.97 15.30 -16.87
CA GLY A 169 -10.06 13.91 -17.33
C GLY A 169 -9.74 12.84 -16.27
N VAL A 170 -9.50 13.24 -15.02
CA VAL A 170 -9.28 12.34 -13.88
C VAL A 170 -10.44 12.43 -12.90
N TYR A 171 -11.06 11.30 -12.60
CA TYR A 171 -12.05 11.16 -11.53
C TYR A 171 -11.37 11.01 -10.18
N THR A 172 -11.85 11.76 -9.20
CA THR A 172 -11.41 11.71 -7.79
C THR A 172 -12.53 12.16 -6.87
N TYR A 173 -12.36 11.99 -5.55
CA TYR A 173 -13.23 12.63 -4.56
C TYR A 173 -13.14 14.17 -4.65
N SER A 174 -14.20 14.86 -4.24
CA SER A 174 -14.21 16.32 -4.09
C SER A 174 -13.15 16.80 -3.11
N ASP A 175 -12.69 18.04 -3.26
CA ASP A 175 -11.64 18.62 -2.39
C ASP A 175 -12.01 18.53 -0.91
N LYS A 176 -13.26 18.83 -0.56
CA LYS A 176 -13.77 18.69 0.81
C LYS A 176 -13.63 17.26 1.34
N THR A 177 -14.02 16.27 0.56
CA THR A 177 -13.94 14.85 0.95
C THR A 177 -12.50 14.38 1.04
N LYS A 178 -11.64 14.77 0.08
CA LYS A 178 -10.20 14.46 0.12
C LYS A 178 -9.53 14.99 1.37
N SER A 179 -9.70 16.28 1.67
CA SER A 179 -9.11 16.90 2.85
C SER A 179 -9.59 16.25 4.14
N TYR A 180 -10.89 15.96 4.25
CA TYR A 180 -11.44 15.24 5.40
C TYR A 180 -10.79 13.86 5.58
N MET A 181 -10.75 13.03 4.52
CA MET A 181 -10.19 11.69 4.58
C MET A 181 -8.71 11.70 4.94
N ILE A 182 -7.94 12.56 4.28
CA ILE A 182 -6.49 12.68 4.49
C ILE A 182 -6.20 13.12 5.93
N ASN A 183 -6.87 14.18 6.41
CA ASN A 183 -6.64 14.72 7.75
C ASN A 183 -6.97 13.68 8.82
N PHE A 184 -8.12 13.03 8.71
CA PHE A 184 -8.53 11.99 9.65
C PHE A 184 -7.50 10.86 9.72
N ILE A 185 -7.06 10.35 8.57
CA ILE A 185 -6.11 9.22 8.50
C ILE A 185 -4.73 9.65 9.02
N LYS A 186 -4.28 10.85 8.67
CA LYS A 186 -3.04 11.43 9.21
C LYS A 186 -3.09 11.47 10.74
N GLU A 187 -4.16 11.97 11.34
CA GLU A 187 -4.35 11.99 12.79
C GLU A 187 -4.31 10.59 13.43
N GLN A 188 -4.87 9.57 12.77
CA GLN A 188 -4.76 8.19 13.27
C GLN A 188 -3.32 7.68 13.26
N PHE A 189 -2.53 7.97 12.22
CA PHE A 189 -1.12 7.55 12.15
C PHE A 189 -0.22 8.32 13.12
N LEU A 190 -0.49 9.61 13.35
CA LEU A 190 0.29 10.45 14.28
C LEU A 190 0.28 9.94 15.73
N LYS A 191 -0.69 9.09 16.10
CA LYS A 191 -0.70 8.40 17.40
C LYS A 191 0.46 7.40 17.57
N TYR A 192 1.03 6.92 16.46
CA TYR A 192 2.00 5.83 16.45
C TYR A 192 3.35 6.22 15.86
N ILE A 193 3.38 7.09 14.85
CA ILE A 193 4.60 7.47 14.12
C ILE A 193 4.76 8.98 14.01
N ASP A 194 6.02 9.41 13.84
CA ASP A 194 6.39 10.81 13.62
C ASP A 194 5.80 11.35 12.31
N GLU A 195 5.34 12.61 12.32
CA GLU A 195 4.78 13.29 11.16
C GLU A 195 5.71 13.25 9.94
N LYS A 196 7.03 13.31 10.12
CA LYS A 196 8.01 13.25 9.02
C LYS A 196 8.01 11.92 8.26
N LYS A 197 7.37 10.89 8.82
CA LYS A 197 7.18 9.58 8.20
C LYS A 197 5.86 9.47 7.45
N ILE A 198 5.03 10.51 7.38
CA ILE A 198 3.73 10.48 6.71
C ILE A 198 3.81 11.31 5.42
N TYR A 199 3.56 10.65 4.29
CA TYR A 199 3.56 11.23 2.95
C TYR A 199 2.14 11.19 2.39
N ILE A 200 1.66 12.31 1.85
CA ILE A 200 0.31 12.52 1.31
C ILE A 200 0.43 12.94 -0.16
#